data_AF-A0A844EDW5-F1
#
_entry.id   AF-A0A844EDW5-F1
#
_cell.length_a   1.000
_cell.length_b   1.000
_cell.length_c   1.000
_cell.angle_alpha   90.00
_cell.angle_beta   90.00
_cell.angle_gamma   90.00
#
_symmetry.space_group_name_H-M   'P 1'
#
loop_
_entity.id
_entity.type
_entity.pdbx_description
1 polymer ?
#
loop_
_entity_poly.entity_id
_entity_poly.type
_entity_poly.pdbx_seq_one_letter_code
_entity_poly.pdbx_strand_id
1 'polypeptide(L)' 'MRILFIGDVVGDKGVSMIHHYLPKLKQTVRPQVTIVNGENAT' A
#
# COMPACT_ATOMS: atom_id res chain seq x y z
N MET A 1 -4.07 11.71 -14.28
CA MET A 1 -3.17 10.67 -13.72
C MET A 1 -3.55 10.46 -12.26
N ARG A 2 -3.76 9.23 -11.80
CA ARG A 2 -4.10 8.90 -10.40
C ARG A 2 -2.95 8.17 -9.73
N ILE A 3 -2.58 8.63 -8.55
CA ILE A 3 -1.55 8.03 -7.72
C ILE A 3 -2.21 7.58 -6.42
N LEU A 4 -1.93 6.35 -5.99
CA LEU A 4 -2.28 5.85 -4.67
C LEU A 4 -1.04 5.93 -3.79
N PHE A 5 -1.06 6.79 -2.78
CA PHE A 5 0.01 6.87 -1.78
C PHE A 5 -0.45 6.19 -0.49
N ILE A 6 0.41 5.33 0.06
CA ILE A 6 0.23 4.70 1.37
C ILE A 6 1.36 5.18 2.27
N GLY A 7 1.01 5.70 3.44
CA GLY A 7 1.98 6.09 4.47
C GLY A 7 2.68 4.87 5.07
N ASP A 8 3.33 5.10 6.20
CA ASP A 8 4.26 4.14 6.81
C ASP A 8 3.65 2.76 7.03
N VAL A 9 4.31 1.77 6.47
CA VAL A 9 4.09 0.36 6.76
C VAL A 9 4.93 0.01 7.97
N VAL A 10 4.29 -0.37 9.08
CA VAL A 10 4.96 -0.63 10.36
C VAL A 10 4.95 -2.12 10.69
N GLY A 11 6.14 -2.72 10.70
CA GLY A 11 6.41 -4.12 11.05
C GLY A 11 5.63 -5.15 10.22
N ASP A 12 5.68 -6.40 10.65
CA ASP A 12 5.02 -7.54 10.00
C ASP A 12 3.51 -7.34 9.84
N LYS A 13 2.88 -6.66 10.81
CA LYS A 13 1.44 -6.35 10.77
C LYS A 13 1.13 -5.41 9.61
N GLY A 14 1.91 -4.35 9.43
CA GLY A 14 1.77 -3.43 8.30
C GLY A 14 1.97 -4.16 6.97
N VAL A 15 3.02 -4.97 6.87
CA VAL A 15 3.33 -5.74 5.67
C VAL A 15 2.18 -6.69 5.31
N SER A 16 1.65 -7.43 6.29
CA SER A 16 0.48 -8.31 6.11
C SER A 16 -0.77 -7.55 5.62
N MET A 17 -1.01 -6.35 6.14
CA MET A 17 -2.10 -5.48 5.68
C MET A 17 -1.91 -5.06 4.22
N ILE A 18 -0.69 -4.73 3.79
CA ILE A 18 -0.40 -4.40 2.40
C ILE A 18 -0.71 -5.59 1.50
N HIS A 19 -0.23 -6.79 1.84
CA HIS A 19 -0.51 -8.00 1.06
C HIS A 19 -2.01 -8.28 0.93
N HIS A 20 -2.78 -8.07 2.01
CA HIS A 20 -4.20 -8.41 2.02
C HIS A 20 -5.10 -7.34 1.35
N TYR A 21 -4.82 -6.05 1.56
CA TYR A 21 -5.75 -4.97 1.18
C TYR A 21 -5.32 -4.17 -0.05
N LEU A 22 -4.01 -4.06 -0.33
CA LEU A 22 -3.54 -3.29 -1.48
C LEU A 22 -4.12 -3.78 -2.83
N PRO A 23 -4.26 -5.10 -3.08
CA PRO A 23 -4.89 -5.57 -4.31
C PRO A 23 -6.33 -5.10 -4.45
N LYS A 24 -7.10 -5.09 -3.35
CA LYS A 24 -8.49 -4.64 -3.31
C LYS A 24 -8.59 -3.14 -3.61
N LEU A 25 -7.71 -2.34 -2.98
CA LEU A 25 -7.62 -0.89 -3.23
C LEU A 25 -7.25 -0.57 -4.68
N LYS A 26 -6.31 -1.32 -5.29
CA LYS A 26 -5.95 -1.14 -6.71
C LYS A 26 -7.13 -1.42 -7.64
N GLN A 27 -7.99 -2.40 -7.31
CA GLN A 27 -9.19 -2.70 -8.09
C GLN A 27 -10.24 -1.59 -8.00
N THR A 28 -10.47 -1.05 -6.80
CA THR A 28 -11.47 0.02 -6.58
C THR A 28 -11.01 1.36 -7.16
N VAL A 29 -9.77 1.76 -6.86
CA VAL A 29 -9.30 3.13 -7.13
C VAL A 29 -8.63 3.24 -8.51
N ARG A 30 -8.20 2.11 -9.09
CA ARG A 30 -7.52 2.02 -10.40
C ARG A 30 -6.44 3.10 -10.59
N PRO A 31 -5.41 3.13 -9.72
CA PRO A 31 -4.31 4.08 -9.84
C PRO A 31 -3.37 3.68 -10.98
N GLN A 32 -2.72 4.65 -11.61
CA GLN A 32 -1.62 4.39 -12.55
C GLN A 32 -0.32 4.05 -11.82
N VAL A 33 -0.09 4.67 -10.66
CA VAL A 33 1.10 4.46 -9.83
C VAL A 33 0.69 4.28 -8.39
N THR A 34 1.35 3.37 -7.68
CA THR A 34 1.18 3.19 -6.23
C THR A 34 2.53 3.39 -5.56
N ILE A 35 2.58 4.23 -4.53
CA ILE A 35 3.76 4.51 -3.72
C ILE A 35 3.42 4.11 -2.29
N VAL A 36 4.32 3.40 -1.62
CA VAL A 36 4.15 2.93 -0.24
C VAL A 36 5.40 3.33 0.53
N ASN A 37 5.25 4.01 1.67
CA ASN A 37 6.38 4.26 2.57
C ASN A 37 6.68 2.98 3.37
N GLY A 38 7.84 2.39 3.13
CA GLY A 38 8.29 1.17 3.79
C GLY A 38 9.36 1.38 4.86
N GLU A 39 9.60 2.60 5.35
CA GLU A 39 10.73 2.88 6.27
C GLU A 39 10.70 2.07 7.58
N ASN A 40 9.50 1.67 8.01
CA ASN A 40 9.27 0.89 9.23
C ASN A 40 8.88 -0.57 8.93
N ALA A 41 9.00 -1.03 7.69
CA ALA A 41 8.72 -2.41 7.32
C ALA A 41 9.85 -3.32 7.81
N THR A 42 9.48 -4.48 8.34
CA THR A 42 10.43 -5.52 8.80
C THR A 42 10.40 -6.70 7.84
#